data_AF-A0AA35N3K0-F1
#
_entry.id   AF-A0AA35N3K0-F1
#
_cell.length_a   1.000
_cell.length_b   1.000
_cell.length_c   1.000
_cell.angle_alpha   90.00
_cell.angle_beta   90.00
_cell.angle_gamma   90.00
#
_symmetry.space_group_name_H-M   'P 1'
#
loop_
_entity.id
_entity.type
_entity.pdbx_description
1 polymer ?
#
loop_
_entity_poly.entity_id
_entity_poly.type
_entity_poly.pdbx_seq_one_letter_code
_entity_poly.pdbx_strand_id
1 'polypeptide(L)' 'MLKLFIPCDSVARAVGADQVADALQREAERRQLPLDIQRTSHAGCTGLSH' A
#
# COMPACT_ATOMS: atom_id res chain seq x y z
N MET A 1 -12.28 -1.92 9.42
CA MET A 1 -11.79 -1.10 8.28
C MET A 1 -10.29 -1.29 8.21
N LEU A 2 -9.78 -1.81 7.10
CA LEU A 2 -8.36 -2.11 6.94
C LEU A 2 -7.66 -0.90 6.34
N LYS A 3 -6.56 -0.46 6.95
CA LYS A 3 -5.72 0.64 6.46
C LYS A 3 -4.39 0.08 5.99
N LEU A 4 -4.04 0.34 4.75
CA LEU A 4 -2.81 -0.13 4.13
C LEU A 4 -1.93 1.08 3.78
N PHE A 5 -0.70 1.08 4.28
CA PHE A 5 0.27 2.12 3.97
C PHE A 5 1.24 1.61 2.91
N ILE A 6 1.28 2.29 1.76
CA ILE A 6 2.17 1.92 0.65
C ILE A 6 3.22 3.03 0.49
N PRO A 7 4.51 2.72 0.70
CA PRO A 7 5.59 3.65 0.44
C PRO A 7 5.60 4.05 -1.03
N CYS A 8 5.73 5.34 -1.30
CA CYS A 8 5.83 5.90 -2.66
C CYS A 8 7.22 6.41 -2.99
N ASP A 9 8.24 6.00 -2.24
CA ASP A 9 9.62 6.29 -2.58
C ASP A 9 10.03 5.55 -3.86
N SER A 10 11.08 6.05 -4.51
CA SER A 10 11.55 5.53 -5.79
C SER A 10 11.98 4.06 -5.75
N VAL A 11 12.39 3.53 -4.58
CA VAL A 11 12.75 2.11 -4.42
C VAL A 11 11.48 1.27 -4.36
N ALA A 12 10.50 1.65 -3.54
CA ALA A 12 9.20 0.98 -3.48
C ALA A 12 8.51 0.96 -4.85
N ARG A 13 8.56 2.07 -5.59
CA ARG A 13 8.04 2.14 -6.96
C ARG A 13 8.79 1.23 -7.93
N ALA A 14 10.13 1.18 -7.83
CA ALA A 14 10.97 0.32 -8.67
C ALA A 14 10.75 -1.18 -8.42
N VAL A 15 10.30 -1.56 -7.22
CA VAL A 15 9.96 -2.96 -6.90
C VAL A 15 8.47 -3.29 -7.09
N GLY A 16 7.68 -2.39 -7.68
CA GLY A 16 6.29 -2.66 -8.08
C GLY A 16 5.24 -2.33 -7.01
N ALA A 17 5.54 -1.47 -6.03
CA ALA A 17 4.57 -1.08 -5.00
C ALA A 17 3.28 -0.46 -5.59
N ASP A 18 3.37 0.23 -6.74
CA ASP A 18 2.22 0.76 -7.46
C ASP A 18 1.29 -0.36 -7.97
N GLN A 19 1.87 -1.41 -8.56
CA GLN A 19 1.12 -2.54 -9.10
C GLN A 19 0.45 -3.35 -8.00
N VAL A 20 1.11 -3.45 -6.83
CA VAL A 20 0.55 -4.08 -5.62
C VAL A 20 -0.62 -3.25 -5.08
N ALA A 21 -0.50 -1.92 -5.04
CA ALA A 21 -1.60 -1.02 -4.65
C ALA A 21 -2.83 -1.24 -5.53
N ASP A 22 -2.65 -1.24 -6.85
CA ASP A 22 -3.73 -1.42 -7.82
C ASP A 22 -4.37 -2.81 -7.74
N ALA A 23 -3.58 -3.85 -7.47
CA ALA A 23 -4.10 -5.21 -7.30
C ALA A 23 -4.92 -5.33 -6.01
N LEU A 24 -4.45 -4.72 -4.92
CA LEU A 24 -5.15 -4.74 -3.63
C LEU A 24 -6.43 -3.91 -3.64
N GLN A 25 -6.43 -2.75 -4.32
CA GLN A 25 -7.63 -1.95 -4.51
C GLN A 25 -8.71 -2.74 -5.27
N ARG A 26 -8.34 -3.37 -6.39
CA ARG A 26 -9.26 -4.18 -7.21
C ARG A 26 -9.83 -5.37 -6.44
N GLU A 27 -9.00 -6.05 -5.66
CA GLU A 27 -9.47 -7.20 -4.88
C GLU A 27 -10.37 -6.77 -3.71
N ALA A 28 -10.11 -5.60 -3.10
CA ALA A 28 -10.97 -5.04 -2.08
C ALA A 28 -12.34 -4.61 -2.64
N GLU A 29 -12.36 -3.97 -3.81
CA GLU A 29 -13.59 -3.63 -4.53
C GLU A 29 -14.39 -4.89 -4.86
N ARG A 30 -13.73 -5.93 -5.40
CA ARG A 30 -14.37 -7.21 -5.74
C ARG A 30 -15.01 -7.89 -4.54
N ARG A 31 -14.42 -7.75 -3.35
CA ARG A 31 -14.91 -8.35 -2.10
C ARG A 31 -15.81 -7.42 -1.29
N GLN A 32 -16.08 -6.21 -1.77
CA GLN A 32 -16.75 -5.14 -1.01
C GLN A 32 -16.12 -4.93 0.37
N LEU A 33 -14.79 -5.06 0.45
CA LEU A 33 -14.05 -4.87 1.68
C LEU A 33 -13.71 -3.38 1.84
N PRO A 34 -13.98 -2.77 3.00
CA PRO A 34 -13.56 -1.40 3.28
C PRO A 34 -12.03 -1.37 3.48
N LEU A 35 -11.32 -1.09 2.39
CA LEU A 35 -9.87 -0.89 2.33
C LEU A 35 -9.56 0.58 2.06
N ASP A 36 -8.78 1.19 2.94
CA ASP A 36 -8.26 2.55 2.82
C ASP A 36 -6.75 2.46 2.54
N ILE A 37 -6.34 2.75 1.30
CA ILE A 37 -4.94 2.73 0.88
C ILE A 37 -4.34 4.14 1.01
N GLN A 38 -3.40 4.30 1.93
CA GLN A 38 -2.67 5.55 2.14
C GLN A 38 -1.26 5.47 1.55
N ARG A 39 -0.99 6.35 0.58
CA ARG A 39 0.30 6.46 -0.08
C ARG A 39 1.20 7.39 0.74
N THR A 40 2.27 6.87 1.32
CA THR A 40 3.19 7.65 2.15
C THR A 40 4.41 8.05 1.33
N SER A 41 4.64 9.35 1.19
CA SER A 41 5.76 9.95 0.44
C SER A 41 7.06 10.03 1.24
N HIS A 42 7.06 9.54 2.48
CA HIS A 42 8.25 9.37 3.33
C HIS A 42 8.11 8.05 4.10
N ALA A 43 8.82 7.02 3.66
CA ALA A 43 9.08 5.85 4.46
C ALA A 43 10.59 5.61 4.44
N GLY A 44 11.31 6.20 5.40
CA GLY A 44 12.47 5.51 5.91
C GLY A 44 11.97 4.16 6.41
N CYS A 45 12.30 3.08 5.71
CA CYS A 45 11.97 1.72 6.10
C CYS A 45 12.49 1.45 7.52
N THR A 46 11.64 1.62 8.53
CA THR A 46 11.77 0.89 9.79
C THR A 46 10.59 -0.04 9.83
N GLY A 47 10.84 -1.27 9.36
CA GLY A 47 9.88 -2.36 9.50
C GLY A 47 9.49 -2.54 10.96
N LEU A 48 8.25 -2.98 11.18
CA LEU A 48 7.77 -3.68 12.37
C LEU A 48 8.36 -3.19 13.70
N SER A 49 7.60 -2.42 14.47
CA SER A 49 7.67 -2.51 15.94
C SER A 49 6.32 -2.15 16.54
N HIS A 50 5.80 -3.14 17.27
CA HIS A 50 4.74 -3.17 18.29
C HIS A 50 3.86 -1.93 18.50
#